data_AF-A0A950MMN2-F1
#
_entry.id   AF-A0A950MMN2-F1
#
_cell.length_a   1.000
_cell.length_b   1.000
_cell.length_c   1.000
_cell.angle_alpha   90.00
_cell.angle_beta   90.00
_cell.angle_gamma   90.00
#
_symmetry.space_group_name_H-M   'P 1'
#
loop_
_entity.id
_entity.type
_entity.pdbx_description
1 polymer ?
#
loop_
_entity_poly.entity_id
_entity_poly.type
_entity_poly.pdbx_seq_one_letter_code
_entity_poly.pdbx_strand_id
1 'polypeptide(L)'
;MKQQRDQEREILRKLHDDPSAPDAMQTKGFLLEMFPVKQYRVEAVEYFRPVEKLHIYYRFVIRNASGKRVWQIDAESNDFDQNSWAKAHPDEAAAGKRQFQLVGKDRDQHMDYRMFSGSPDYDAIRAEVVAVIQEQRVPFPGDTAQ
;
A
#
# COMPACT_ATOMS: atom_id res chain seq x y z
N MET A 1 13.22 -7.45 14.18
CA MET A 1 11.99 -7.53 13.35
C MET A 1 11.78 -6.22 12.58
N LYS A 2 11.25 -5.13 13.15
CA LYS A 2 11.06 -3.84 12.44
C LYS A 2 12.36 -3.25 11.87
N GLN A 3 13.37 -3.09 12.72
CA GLN A 3 14.64 -2.48 12.31
C GLN A 3 15.34 -3.23 11.18
N GLN A 4 15.32 -4.57 11.22
CA GLN A 4 15.87 -5.41 10.16
C GLN A 4 15.10 -5.23 8.84
N ARG A 5 13.77 -5.29 8.87
CA ARG A 5 12.93 -5.04 7.69
C ARG A 5 13.24 -3.66 7.08
N ASP A 6 13.32 -2.63 7.92
CA ASP A 6 13.59 -1.27 7.43
C ASP A 6 15.00 -1.13 6.85
N GLN A 7 15.99 -1.87 7.36
CA GLN A 7 17.33 -1.97 6.76
C GLN A 7 17.30 -2.69 5.41
N GLU A 8 16.61 -3.82 5.32
CA GLU A 8 16.47 -4.59 4.07
C GLU A 8 15.77 -3.76 2.98
N ARG A 9 14.72 -3.00 3.34
CA ARG A 9 14.04 -2.06 2.43
C ARG A 9 15.00 -1.01 1.88
N GLU A 10 15.83 -0.44 2.74
CA GLU A 10 16.79 0.58 2.33
C GLU A 10 17.87 0.01 1.39
N ILE A 11 18.31 -1.22 1.63
CA ILE A 11 19.23 -1.94 0.72
C ILE A 11 18.58 -2.11 -0.66
N LEU A 12 17.33 -2.57 -0.70
CA LEU A 12 16.60 -2.77 -1.95
C LEU A 12 16.39 -1.46 -2.72
N ARG A 13 16.09 -0.36 -2.03
CA ARG A 13 15.96 0.97 -2.65
C ARG A 13 17.28 1.43 -3.27
N LYS A 14 18.38 1.30 -2.53
CA LYS A 14 19.71 1.64 -3.04
C LYS A 14 20.08 0.79 -4.25
N LEU A 15 19.78 -0.51 -4.22
CA LEU A 15 20.04 -1.41 -5.35
C LEU A 15 19.18 -1.05 -6.58
N HIS A 16 17.92 -0.68 -6.38
CA HIS A 16 17.04 -0.23 -7.46
C HIS A 16 17.53 1.07 -8.11
N ASP A 17 18.16 1.96 -7.34
CA ASP A 17 18.69 3.23 -7.86
C ASP A 17 20.15 3.14 -8.34
N ASP A 18 20.78 1.96 -8.26
CA ASP A 18 22.17 1.73 -8.68
C ASP A 18 22.28 1.48 -10.20
N PRO A 19 22.94 2.38 -10.96
CA PRO A 19 23.12 2.21 -12.40
C PRO A 19 23.92 0.96 -12.81
N SER A 20 24.67 0.37 -11.88
CA SER A 20 25.42 -0.88 -12.09
C SER A 20 24.57 -2.14 -11.94
N ALA A 21 23.32 -2.01 -11.47
CA ALA A 21 22.36 -3.11 -11.29
C ALA A 21 21.14 -2.94 -12.23
N PRO A 22 21.31 -3.03 -13.56
CA PRO A 22 20.25 -2.71 -14.53
C PRO A 22 18.98 -3.56 -14.39
N ASP A 23 19.11 -4.81 -13.92
CA ASP A 23 17.96 -5.69 -13.68
C ASP A 23 17.13 -5.20 -12.49
N ALA A 24 17.78 -4.69 -11.44
CA ALA A 24 17.09 -4.14 -10.26
C ALA A 24 16.30 -2.88 -10.62
N MET A 25 16.88 -1.99 -11.44
CA MET A 25 16.24 -0.75 -11.92
C MET A 25 14.95 -0.98 -12.73
N GLN A 26 14.77 -2.17 -13.31
CA GLN A 26 13.57 -2.50 -14.10
C GLN A 26 12.40 -2.99 -13.24
N THR A 27 12.66 -3.35 -11.99
CA THR A 27 11.61 -3.80 -11.08
C THR A 27 10.79 -2.62 -10.60
N LYS A 28 9.46 -2.78 -10.51
CA LYS A 28 8.58 -1.70 -10.02
C LYS A 28 8.51 -1.63 -8.51
N GLY A 29 8.77 -2.75 -7.85
CA GLY A 29 8.55 -2.92 -6.42
C GLY A 29 8.92 -4.33 -5.96
N PHE A 30 8.68 -4.60 -4.69
CA PHE A 30 9.04 -5.86 -4.04
C PHE A 30 7.99 -6.27 -3.00
N LEU A 31 7.90 -7.58 -2.73
CA LEU A 31 7.09 -8.10 -1.64
C LEU A 31 7.79 -7.77 -0.32
N LEU A 32 7.21 -6.85 0.45
CA LEU A 32 7.76 -6.35 1.70
C LEU A 32 7.55 -7.36 2.84
N GLU A 33 6.33 -7.86 2.99
CA GLU A 33 6.03 -8.92 3.96
C GLU A 33 4.75 -9.67 3.59
N MET A 34 4.55 -10.79 4.27
CA MET A 34 3.30 -11.54 4.27
C MET A 34 2.84 -11.71 5.72
N PHE A 35 1.58 -11.43 6.01
CA PHE A 35 1.05 -11.59 7.37
C PHE A 35 -0.39 -12.12 7.36
N PRO A 36 -0.76 -12.94 8.36
CA PRO A 36 -2.13 -13.41 8.52
C PRO A 36 -3.00 -12.35 9.20
N VAL A 37 -4.26 -12.23 8.76
CA VAL A 37 -5.32 -11.51 9.46
C VAL A 37 -6.63 -12.26 9.30
N LYS A 38 -7.20 -12.77 10.41
CA LYS A 38 -8.32 -13.73 10.39
C LYS A 38 -8.01 -14.95 9.50
N GLN A 39 -8.94 -15.33 8.61
CA GLN A 39 -8.76 -16.39 7.62
C GLN A 39 -7.92 -15.99 6.39
N TYR A 40 -7.45 -14.73 6.33
CA TYR A 40 -6.77 -14.19 5.17
C TYR A 40 -5.26 -14.14 5.35
N ARG A 41 -4.55 -14.27 4.23
CA ARG A 41 -3.15 -13.93 4.09
C ARG A 41 -3.04 -12.63 3.31
N VAL A 42 -2.30 -11.66 3.85
CA VAL A 42 -2.05 -10.38 3.21
C VAL A 42 -0.62 -10.37 2.68
N GLU A 43 -0.45 -10.03 1.41
CA GLU A 43 0.84 -9.75 0.77
C GLU A 43 0.98 -8.24 0.62
N ALA A 44 1.93 -7.64 1.34
CA ALA A 44 2.25 -6.22 1.23
C ALA A 44 3.34 -6.01 0.19
N VAL A 45 3.03 -5.33 -0.90
CA VAL A 45 3.97 -4.94 -1.95
C VAL A 45 4.27 -3.45 -1.80
N GLU A 46 5.55 -3.09 -1.81
CA GLU A 46 6.02 -1.70 -1.88
C GLU A 46 6.52 -1.41 -3.29
N TYR A 47 6.17 -0.25 -3.83
CA TYR A 47 6.69 0.23 -5.12
C TYR A 47 7.81 1.25 -4.92
N PHE A 48 8.91 1.11 -5.68
CA PHE A 48 10.05 2.03 -5.62
C PHE A 48 9.68 3.44 -6.09
N ARG A 49 8.76 3.52 -7.04
CA ARG A 49 8.13 4.74 -7.54
C ARG A 49 6.63 4.52 -7.61
N PRO A 50 5.80 5.54 -7.35
CA PRO A 50 4.36 5.39 -7.42
C PRO A 50 3.93 4.88 -8.81
N VAL A 51 2.96 3.96 -8.81
CA VAL A 51 2.46 3.34 -10.04
C VAL A 51 0.99 3.72 -10.30
N GLU A 52 0.55 3.48 -11.53
CA GLU A 52 -0.82 3.76 -11.99
C GLU A 52 -1.18 5.27 -11.89
N LYS A 53 -2.41 5.63 -12.26
CA LYS A 53 -2.83 7.05 -12.31
C LYS A 53 -3.05 7.69 -10.94
N LEU A 54 -3.26 6.88 -9.91
CA LEU A 54 -3.59 7.34 -8.56
C LEU A 54 -2.36 7.40 -7.64
N HIS A 55 -1.16 7.19 -8.20
CA HIS A 55 0.11 7.16 -7.47
C HIS A 55 0.10 6.17 -6.31
N ILE A 56 0.05 4.88 -6.63
CA ILE A 56 0.02 3.79 -5.64
C ILE A 56 1.44 3.51 -5.17
N TYR A 57 1.66 3.60 -3.86
CA TYR A 57 2.95 3.35 -3.20
C TYR A 57 3.01 1.96 -2.56
N TYR A 58 1.89 1.51 -1.97
CA TYR A 58 1.78 0.17 -1.42
C TYR A 58 0.53 -0.51 -1.94
N ARG A 59 0.61 -1.83 -2.12
CA ARG A 59 -0.50 -2.69 -2.50
C ARG A 59 -0.58 -3.88 -1.57
N PHE A 60 -1.73 -4.05 -0.95
CA PHE A 60 -2.03 -5.14 -0.04
C PHE A 60 -2.97 -6.11 -0.75
N VAL A 61 -2.45 -7.26 -1.16
CA VAL A 61 -3.22 -8.31 -1.81
C VAL A 61 -3.76 -9.24 -0.74
N ILE A 62 -5.09 -9.33 -0.62
CA ILE A 62 -5.76 -10.17 0.36
C ILE A 62 -6.13 -11.49 -0.30
N ARG A 63 -5.66 -12.60 0.25
CA ARG A 63 -5.92 -13.96 -0.24
C ARG A 63 -6.62 -14.79 0.80
N ASN A 64 -7.58 -15.61 0.37
CA ASN A 64 -8.24 -16.59 1.22
C ASN A 64 -7.37 -17.84 1.41
N ALA A 65 -7.91 -18.84 2.13
CA ALA A 65 -7.20 -20.07 2.47
C ALA A 65 -6.77 -20.91 1.25
N SER A 66 -7.45 -20.78 0.10
CA SER A 66 -7.04 -21.46 -1.15
C SER A 66 -5.97 -20.69 -1.94
N GLY A 67 -5.54 -19.52 -1.45
CA GLY A 67 -4.58 -18.65 -2.13
C GLY A 67 -5.18 -17.77 -3.23
N LYS A 68 -6.49 -17.84 -3.46
CA LYS A 68 -7.20 -16.96 -4.39
C LYS A 68 -7.17 -15.53 -3.86
N ARG A 69 -6.84 -14.56 -4.71
CA ARG A 69 -7.03 -13.13 -4.40
C ARG A 69 -8.52 -12.83 -4.30
N VAL A 70 -8.94 -12.31 -3.15
CA VAL A 70 -10.34 -11.98 -2.88
C VAL A 70 -10.58 -10.48 -2.71
N TRP A 71 -9.52 -9.72 -2.44
CA TRP A 71 -9.57 -8.28 -2.33
C TRP A 71 -8.19 -7.67 -2.52
N GLN A 72 -8.15 -6.37 -2.74
CA GLN A 72 -6.93 -5.58 -2.76
C GLN A 72 -7.17 -4.25 -2.03
N ILE A 73 -6.19 -3.79 -1.27
CA ILE A 73 -6.18 -2.44 -0.69
C ILE A 73 -4.92 -1.74 -1.19
N ASP A 74 -5.08 -0.59 -1.82
CA ASP A 74 -3.97 0.24 -2.29
C ASP A 74 -3.80 1.44 -1.34
N ALA A 75 -2.55 1.75 -1.00
CA ALA A 75 -2.19 3.02 -0.36
C ALA A 75 -1.70 3.97 -1.45
N GLU A 76 -2.52 4.98 -1.73
CA GLU A 76 -2.37 5.85 -2.89
C GLU A 76 -2.40 7.33 -2.51
N SER A 77 -1.91 8.17 -3.41
CA SER A 77 -1.81 9.61 -3.20
C SER A 77 -2.20 10.33 -4.50
N ASN A 78 -3.50 10.35 -4.80
CA ASN A 78 -3.97 10.96 -6.04
C ASN A 78 -3.77 12.49 -6.05
N ASP A 79 -3.62 13.06 -7.23
CA ASP A 79 -3.28 14.48 -7.39
C ASP A 79 -4.44 15.43 -7.04
N PHE A 80 -5.69 14.97 -7.13
CA PHE A 80 -6.85 15.80 -6.78
C PHE A 80 -6.89 16.11 -5.28
N ASP A 81 -6.80 15.07 -4.46
CA ASP A 81 -6.79 15.20 -3.00
C ASP A 81 -5.51 15.90 -2.53
N GLN A 82 -4.36 15.53 -3.13
CA GLN A 82 -3.09 16.18 -2.84
C GLN A 82 -3.13 17.69 -3.08
N ASN A 83 -3.74 18.15 -4.17
CA ASN A 83 -3.83 19.58 -4.48
C ASN A 83 -4.69 20.34 -3.46
N SER A 84 -5.76 19.72 -2.98
CA SER A 84 -6.62 20.30 -1.95
C SER A 84 -5.90 20.35 -0.60
N TRP A 85 -5.22 19.27 -0.23
CA TRP A 85 -4.43 19.19 0.99
C TRP A 85 -3.24 20.16 0.99
N ALA A 86 -2.50 20.28 -0.11
CA ALA A 86 -1.35 21.18 -0.19
C ALA A 86 -1.72 22.65 -0.01
N LYS A 87 -2.94 23.06 -0.39
CA LYS A 87 -3.45 24.41 -0.11
C LYS A 87 -3.72 24.64 1.37
N ALA A 88 -4.14 23.60 2.09
CA ALA A 88 -4.38 23.66 3.54
C ALA A 88 -3.09 23.45 4.37
N HIS A 89 -2.09 22.78 3.81
CA HIS A 89 -0.82 22.40 4.47
C HIS A 89 0.40 22.81 3.63
N PRO A 90 0.59 24.11 3.32
CA PRO A 90 1.60 24.56 2.37
C PRO A 90 3.04 24.23 2.78
N ASP A 91 3.38 24.38 4.07
CA ASP A 91 4.73 24.10 4.57
C ASP A 91 5.09 22.62 4.47
N GLU A 92 4.13 21.75 4.76
CA GLU A 92 4.32 20.30 4.67
C GLU A 92 4.41 19.83 3.22
N ALA A 93 3.60 20.40 2.34
CA ALA A 93 3.68 20.15 0.90
C ALA A 93 5.01 20.64 0.31
N ALA A 94 5.52 21.80 0.75
CA ALA A 94 6.83 22.33 0.35
C ALA A 94 7.97 21.42 0.83
N ALA A 95 7.80 20.73 1.96
CA ALA A 95 8.72 19.68 2.43
C ALA A 95 8.57 18.34 1.66
N GLY A 96 7.75 18.29 0.62
CA GLY A 96 7.54 17.12 -0.23
C GLY A 96 6.57 16.09 0.34
N LYS A 97 5.89 16.37 1.46
CA LYS A 97 4.85 15.48 1.96
C LYS A 97 3.64 15.48 1.04
N ARG A 98 2.98 14.34 1.00
CA ARG A 98 1.71 14.16 0.30
C ARG A 98 0.65 13.58 1.21
N GLN A 99 -0.62 13.88 0.94
CA GLN A 99 -1.80 13.21 1.49
C GLN A 99 -1.93 11.82 0.89
N PHE A 100 -2.31 10.86 1.74
CA PHE A 100 -2.50 9.47 1.35
C PHE A 100 -3.90 8.99 1.67
N GLN A 101 -4.34 7.95 1.00
CA GLN A 101 -5.57 7.22 1.32
C GLN A 101 -5.41 5.72 1.15
N LEU A 102 -6.23 4.95 1.87
CA LEU A 102 -6.44 3.53 1.64
C LEU A 102 -7.71 3.32 0.85
N VAL A 103 -7.56 2.65 -0.28
CA VAL A 103 -8.66 2.33 -1.20
C VAL A 103 -8.71 0.84 -1.43
N GLY A 104 -9.85 0.23 -1.10
CA GLY A 104 -10.19 -1.14 -1.44
C GLY A 104 -10.72 -1.24 -2.85
N LYS A 105 -10.23 -2.22 -3.62
CA LYS A 105 -10.79 -2.51 -4.94
C LYS A 105 -10.82 -4.00 -5.29
N ASP A 106 -11.82 -4.36 -6.08
CA ASP A 106 -11.83 -5.55 -6.94
C ASP A 106 -12.32 -5.14 -8.35
N ARG A 107 -12.53 -6.08 -9.28
CA ARG A 107 -12.91 -5.77 -10.68
C ARG A 107 -14.05 -4.76 -10.82
N ASP A 108 -15.08 -4.87 -9.97
CA ASP A 108 -16.33 -4.11 -10.10
C ASP A 108 -16.63 -3.22 -8.89
N GLN A 109 -15.77 -3.22 -7.87
CA GLN A 109 -16.04 -2.55 -6.60
C GLN A 109 -14.86 -1.69 -6.15
N HIS A 110 -15.19 -0.53 -5.59
CA HIS A 110 -14.26 0.44 -5.03
C HIS A 110 -14.81 0.89 -3.67
N MET A 111 -13.96 0.97 -2.65
CA MET A 111 -14.34 1.45 -1.31
C MET A 111 -13.19 2.23 -0.67
N ASP A 112 -13.47 3.44 -0.20
CA ASP A 112 -12.50 4.25 0.55
C ASP A 112 -12.53 3.86 2.02
N TYR A 113 -11.36 3.61 2.62
CA TYR A 113 -11.26 3.18 4.02
C TYR A 113 -10.74 4.27 4.94
N ARG A 114 -9.69 4.98 4.52
CA ARG A 114 -8.97 5.91 5.39
C ARG A 114 -8.27 6.98 4.58
N MET A 115 -8.31 8.22 5.07
CA MET A 115 -7.47 9.32 4.61
C MET A 115 -6.41 9.62 5.67
N PHE A 116 -5.18 9.90 5.25
CA PHE A 116 -4.07 10.29 6.10
C PHE A 116 -3.65 11.72 5.76
N SER A 117 -3.60 12.59 6.77
CA SER A 117 -2.98 13.90 6.60
C SER A 117 -1.46 13.74 6.59
N GLY A 118 -0.82 14.07 5.47
CA GLY A 118 0.60 13.84 5.27
C GLY A 118 0.95 12.39 4.97
N SER A 119 2.25 12.09 4.98
CA SER A 119 2.81 10.82 4.51
C SER A 119 3.04 9.85 5.67
N PRO A 120 2.09 8.94 5.96
CA PRO A 120 2.24 7.99 7.05
C PRO A 120 3.39 7.02 6.76
N ASP A 121 4.02 6.52 7.82
CA ASP A 121 4.98 5.43 7.67
C ASP A 121 4.25 4.11 7.34
N TYR A 122 5.03 3.13 6.89
CA TYR A 122 4.48 1.84 6.50
C TYR A 122 3.75 1.13 7.66
N ASP A 123 4.21 1.27 8.91
CA ASP A 123 3.59 0.57 10.03
C ASP A 123 2.21 1.15 10.36
N ALA A 124 2.03 2.47 10.23
CA ALA A 124 0.73 3.11 10.34
C ALA A 124 -0.23 2.65 9.23
N ILE A 125 0.24 2.60 7.97
CA ILE A 125 -0.53 2.07 6.83
C ILE A 125 -0.94 0.61 7.09
N ARG A 126 0.02 -0.23 7.51
CA ARG A 126 -0.20 -1.64 7.80
C ARG A 126 -1.20 -1.84 8.94
N ALA A 127 -1.14 -1.02 9.99
CA ALA A 127 -2.07 -1.10 11.11
C ALA A 127 -3.51 -0.81 10.66
N GLU A 128 -3.71 0.21 9.82
CA GLU A 128 -5.04 0.53 9.26
C GLU A 128 -5.56 -0.58 8.33
N VAL A 129 -4.69 -1.19 7.51
CA VAL A 129 -5.07 -2.36 6.69
C VAL A 129 -5.53 -3.53 7.56
N VAL A 130 -4.82 -3.80 8.67
CA VAL A 130 -5.22 -4.83 9.63
C VAL A 130 -6.58 -4.48 10.24
N ALA A 131 -6.79 -3.23 10.65
CA ALA A 131 -8.05 -2.77 11.22
C ALA A 131 -9.22 -2.98 10.25
N VAL A 132 -9.07 -2.57 8.99
CA VAL A 132 -10.06 -2.80 7.92
C VAL A 132 -10.45 -4.28 7.83
N ILE A 133 -9.48 -5.19 7.80
CA ILE A 133 -9.74 -6.63 7.69
C ILE A 133 -10.37 -7.18 8.98
N GLN A 134 -9.96 -6.67 10.15
CA GLN A 134 -10.53 -7.06 11.44
C GLN A 134 -11.98 -6.59 11.60
N GLU A 135 -12.34 -5.44 11.07
CA GLU A 135 -13.69 -4.88 11.13
C GLU A 135 -14.64 -5.49 10.09
N GLN A 136 -14.09 -6.08 9.01
CA GLN A 136 -14.85 -6.76 7.97
C GLN A 136 -15.73 -7.90 8.55
N ARG A 137 -17.06 -7.72 8.50
CA ARG A 137 -18.04 -8.65 9.12
C ARG A 137 -18.59 -9.72 8.18
N VAL A 138 -18.52 -9.48 6.88
CA VAL A 138 -18.89 -10.45 5.82
C VAL A 138 -17.65 -10.77 5.00
N PRO A 139 -17.56 -11.93 4.32
CA PRO A 139 -16.43 -12.21 3.44
C PRO A 139 -16.20 -11.07 2.44
N PHE A 140 -14.95 -10.85 2.05
CA PHE A 140 -14.67 -9.88 0.99
C PHE A 140 -15.42 -10.27 -0.29
N PRO A 141 -15.79 -9.30 -1.15
CA PRO A 141 -16.57 -9.58 -2.36
C PRO A 141 -16.03 -10.70 -3.25
N GLY A 142 -14.71 -10.84 -3.39
CA GLY A 142 -14.08 -11.92 -4.17
C GLY A 142 -14.01 -13.27 -3.46
N ASP A 143 -14.39 -13.32 -2.18
CA ASP A 143 -14.45 -14.50 -1.30
C ASP A 143 -15.87 -15.05 -1.21
N THR A 144 -16.54 -15.15 -2.35
CA THR A 144 -17.80 -15.89 -2.43
C THR A 144 -17.54 -17.36 -2.10
N ALA A 145 -18.23 -17.87 -1.08
CA ALA A 145 -18.29 -19.29 -0.81
C ALA A 145 -18.74 -20.00 -2.10
N GLN A 146 -17.90 -20.92 -2.60
CA GLN A 146 -18.35 -21.92 -3.55
C GLN A 146 -19.10 -23.01 -2.79
#